data_AF-A0A848DBZ3-F1
#
_entry.id   AF-A0A848DBZ3-F1
#
_cell.length_a   1.000
_cell.length_b   1.000
_cell.length_c   1.000
_cell.angle_alpha   90.00
_cell.angle_beta   90.00
_cell.angle_gamma   90.00
#
_symmetry.space_group_name_H-M   'P 1'
#
loop_
_entity.id
_entity.type
_entity.pdbx_description
1 polymer ?
#
loop_
_entity_poly.entity_id
_entity_poly.type
_entity_poly.pdbx_seq_one_letter_code
_entity_poly.pdbx_strand_id
1 'polypeptide(L)'
;MDTHWADAIADQILKLGHKHLVASGITPSGDIHIGNMREVVTADAVYRALKDKNADVKLIYIADTFDPLRKVYPFLPDSYSEHIGKPLFKIPCPCGEHENYAEHFLQPFLQALEALEINAEILRADQVYNDGKYTQAIINTLEQQHTIAQILEKTSHRKLP
;
A
#
# COMPACT_ATOMS: atom_id res chain seq x y z
N MET A 1 26.42 22.73 -7.51
CA MET A 1 25.36 21.92 -8.16
C MET A 1 24.28 21.78 -7.12
N ASP A 2 23.07 22.24 -7.39
CA ASP A 2 21.99 22.17 -6.41
C ASP A 2 21.65 20.71 -6.13
N THR A 3 21.58 20.34 -4.85
CA THR A 3 21.24 18.98 -4.44
C THR A 3 19.80 18.69 -4.87
N HIS A 4 19.60 17.65 -5.68
CA HIS A 4 18.27 17.20 -6.05
C HIS A 4 17.51 16.73 -4.79
N TRP A 5 16.19 16.94 -4.73
CA TRP A 5 15.41 16.73 -3.51
C TRP A 5 15.49 15.29 -2.99
N ALA A 6 15.58 14.30 -3.89
CA ALA A 6 15.69 12.89 -3.50
C ALA A 6 17.03 12.59 -2.82
N ASP A 7 18.13 13.18 -3.29
CA ASP A 7 19.44 13.08 -2.66
C ASP A 7 19.47 13.72 -1.28
N ALA A 8 18.83 14.89 -1.15
CA ALA A 8 18.73 15.59 0.14
C ALA A 8 17.95 14.75 1.16
N ILE A 9 16.89 14.04 0.74
CA ILE A 9 16.15 13.11 1.60
C ILE A 9 17.01 11.88 1.92
N ALA A 10 17.67 11.28 0.92
CA ALA A 10 18.55 10.14 1.13
C ALA A 10 19.67 10.44 2.15
N ASP A 11 20.28 11.63 2.07
CA ASP A 11 21.30 12.08 3.04
C ASP A 11 20.75 12.21 4.46
N GLN A 12 19.48 12.56 4.62
CA GLN A 12 18.84 12.58 5.94
C GLN A 12 18.56 11.17 6.45
N ILE A 13 18.05 10.29 5.59
CA ILE A 13 17.75 8.89 5.92
C ILE A 13 19.03 8.13 6.31
N LEU A 14 20.15 8.38 5.62
CA LEU A 14 21.43 7.72 5.91
C LEU A 14 22.01 8.08 7.29
N LYS A 15 21.57 9.18 7.92
CA LYS A 15 21.93 9.48 9.32
C LYS A 15 21.30 8.51 10.31
N LEU A 16 20.24 7.79 9.92
CA LEU A 16 19.54 6.80 10.74
C LEU A 16 20.13 5.40 10.61
N GLY A 17 20.96 5.15 9.61
CA GLY A 17 21.58 3.84 9.34
C GLY A 17 21.79 3.61 7.84
N HIS A 18 22.33 2.45 7.48
CA HIS A 18 22.61 2.07 6.09
C HIS A 18 21.61 1.07 5.49
N LYS A 19 20.72 0.48 6.31
CA LYS A 19 19.74 -0.51 5.87
C LYS A 19 18.33 0.05 5.97
N HIS A 20 17.61 0.10 4.85
CA HIS A 20 16.30 0.76 4.76
C HIS A 20 15.30 -0.04 3.95
N LEU A 21 14.02 0.16 4.27
CA LEU A 21 12.89 -0.32 3.49
C LEU A 21 12.05 0.89 3.10
N VAL A 22 11.94 1.16 1.80
CA VAL A 22 11.05 2.18 1.25
C VAL A 22 9.75 1.49 0.85
N ALA A 23 8.62 2.02 1.31
CA ALA A 23 7.31 1.44 1.06
C ALA A 23 6.37 2.49 0.43
N SER A 24 5.51 2.01 -0.46
CA SER A 24 4.32 2.70 -0.96
C SER A 24 3.15 1.72 -0.92
N GLY A 25 1.91 2.21 -0.95
CA GLY A 25 0.77 1.30 -0.93
C GLY A 25 -0.55 1.95 -1.32
N ILE A 26 -1.41 1.16 -1.97
CA ILE A 26 -2.71 1.62 -2.46
C ILE A 26 -3.73 0.49 -2.35
N THR A 27 -4.95 0.86 -1.96
CA THR A 27 -6.13 -0.01 -2.06
C THR A 27 -6.64 -0.08 -3.50
N PRO A 28 -6.68 -1.27 -4.16
CA PRO A 28 -7.20 -1.44 -5.52
C PRO A 28 -8.75 -1.43 -5.55
N SER A 29 -9.35 -0.37 -5.01
CA SER A 29 -10.82 -0.23 -4.90
C SER A 29 -11.50 0.31 -6.15
N GLY A 30 -10.73 0.61 -7.20
CA GLY A 30 -11.13 1.17 -8.48
C GLY A 30 -9.88 1.52 -9.29
N ASP A 31 -10.06 2.19 -10.44
CA ASP A 31 -8.93 2.57 -11.31
C ASP A 31 -7.86 3.37 -10.57
N ILE A 32 -6.62 2.90 -10.67
CA ILE A 32 -5.47 3.55 -10.05
C ILE A 32 -4.97 4.65 -11.00
N HIS A 33 -5.17 5.91 -10.61
CA HIS A 33 -4.90 7.07 -11.47
C HIS A 33 -3.49 7.67 -11.22
N ILE A 34 -3.07 8.62 -12.06
CA ILE A 34 -1.76 9.28 -11.98
C ILE A 34 -1.44 9.90 -10.59
N GLY A 35 -2.47 10.34 -9.85
CA GLY A 35 -2.28 10.85 -8.49
C GLY A 35 -1.72 9.79 -7.53
N ASN A 36 -2.08 8.52 -7.71
CA ASN A 36 -1.54 7.41 -6.94
C ASN A 36 -0.11 7.07 -7.39
N MET A 37 0.14 7.15 -8.70
CA MET A 37 1.48 6.92 -9.27
C MET A 37 2.53 7.86 -8.67
N ARG A 38 2.14 9.10 -8.30
CA ARG A 38 3.05 10.05 -7.63
C ARG A 38 3.67 9.47 -6.37
N GLU A 39 2.91 8.71 -5.57
CA GLU A 39 3.44 8.08 -4.35
C GLU A 39 4.56 7.09 -4.69
N VAL A 40 4.31 6.20 -5.64
CA VAL A 40 5.26 5.16 -6.06
C VAL A 40 6.50 5.75 -6.74
N VAL A 41 6.33 6.76 -7.59
CA VAL A 41 7.46 7.46 -8.23
C VAL A 41 8.30 8.21 -7.20
N THR A 42 7.67 8.78 -6.17
CA THR A 42 8.41 9.44 -5.07
C THR A 42 9.23 8.41 -4.29
N ALA A 43 8.64 7.26 -3.96
CA ALA A 43 9.31 6.16 -3.30
C ALA A 43 10.49 5.62 -4.14
N ASP A 44 10.29 5.43 -5.45
CA ASP A 44 11.34 4.99 -6.38
C ASP A 44 12.48 5.99 -6.49
N ALA A 45 12.20 7.30 -6.59
CA ALA A 45 13.23 8.32 -6.65
C ALA A 45 14.11 8.34 -5.39
N VAL A 46 13.52 8.19 -4.20
CA VAL A 46 14.28 8.09 -2.93
C VAL A 46 15.04 6.76 -2.85
N TYR A 47 14.43 5.66 -3.28
CA TYR A 47 15.08 4.34 -3.37
C TYR A 47 16.33 4.39 -4.25
N ARG A 48 16.24 4.99 -5.45
CA ARG A 48 17.38 5.15 -6.37
C ARG A 48 18.47 6.03 -5.75
N ALA A 49 18.11 7.17 -5.14
CA ALA A 49 19.08 8.03 -4.48
C ALA A 49 19.81 7.33 -3.31
N LEU A 50 19.11 6.49 -2.54
CA LEU A 50 19.73 5.65 -1.50
C LEU A 50 20.65 4.58 -2.11
N LYS A 51 20.24 3.96 -3.21
CA LYS A 51 21.01 2.93 -3.93
C LYS A 51 22.28 3.50 -4.55
N ASP A 52 22.21 4.69 -5.16
CA ASP A 52 23.36 5.41 -5.72
C ASP A 52 24.40 5.77 -4.65
N LYS A 53 23.95 5.89 -3.40
CA LYS A 53 24.81 6.09 -2.21
C LYS A 53 25.21 4.78 -1.52
N ASN A 54 25.01 3.64 -2.17
CA ASN A 54 25.38 2.29 -1.70
C ASN A 54 24.68 1.84 -0.40
N ALA A 55 23.45 2.28 -0.15
CA ALA A 55 22.64 1.77 0.96
C ALA A 55 22.13 0.33 0.70
N ASP A 56 21.96 -0.48 1.75
CA ASP A 56 21.18 -1.73 1.70
C ASP A 56 19.69 -1.37 1.73
N VAL A 57 19.12 -1.10 0.56
CA VAL A 57 17.74 -0.61 0.44
C VAL A 57 16.86 -1.53 -0.39
N LYS A 58 15.63 -1.73 0.06
CA LYS A 58 14.56 -2.40 -0.69
C LYS A 58 13.41 -1.44 -0.97
N LEU A 59 12.74 -1.63 -2.10
CA LEU A 59 11.50 -0.96 -2.44
C LEU A 59 10.37 -1.98 -2.44
N ILE A 60 9.34 -1.74 -1.63
CA ILE A 60 8.11 -2.55 -1.61
C ILE A 60 6.90 -1.71 -2.01
N TYR A 61 5.94 -2.38 -2.64
CA TYR A 61 4.63 -1.84 -2.92
C TYR A 61 3.56 -2.75 -2.29
N ILE A 62 2.72 -2.17 -1.44
CA ILE A 62 1.68 -2.89 -0.72
C ILE A 62 0.34 -2.65 -1.42
N ALA A 63 -0.22 -3.69 -2.01
CA ALA A 63 -1.59 -3.68 -2.51
C ALA A 63 -2.53 -4.09 -1.39
N ASP A 64 -3.38 -3.17 -0.91
CA ASP A 64 -4.35 -3.43 0.17
C ASP A 64 -5.58 -4.20 -0.36
N THR A 65 -5.34 -5.38 -0.91
CA THR A 65 -6.35 -6.29 -1.50
C THR A 65 -7.35 -6.84 -0.46
N PHE A 66 -7.03 -6.73 0.84
CA PHE A 66 -7.87 -7.19 1.94
C PHE A 66 -8.86 -6.12 2.43
N ASP A 67 -8.73 -4.87 1.99
CA ASP A 67 -9.65 -3.81 2.36
C ASP A 67 -11.08 -4.15 1.95
N PRO A 68 -12.10 -3.65 2.67
CA PRO A 68 -13.49 -3.90 2.32
C PRO A 68 -13.97 -2.97 1.20
N LEU A 69 -14.84 -3.47 0.32
CA LEU A 69 -15.63 -2.60 -0.54
C LEU A 69 -16.55 -1.72 0.31
N ARG A 70 -16.33 -0.41 0.30
CA ARG A 70 -17.03 0.53 1.20
C ARG A 70 -18.42 0.93 0.72
N LYS A 71 -18.65 0.91 -0.58
CA LYS A 71 -19.89 1.31 -1.25
C LYS A 71 -19.89 0.80 -2.69
N VAL A 72 -21.04 0.80 -3.35
CA VAL A 72 -21.10 0.65 -4.81
C VAL A 72 -20.65 1.97 -5.45
N TYR A 73 -19.63 1.90 -6.30
CA TYR A 73 -19.12 3.04 -7.05
C TYR A 73 -19.90 3.20 -8.38
N PRO A 74 -19.93 4.40 -8.99
CA PRO A 74 -20.69 4.64 -10.22
C PRO A 74 -20.31 3.76 -11.42
N PHE A 75 -19.10 3.20 -11.44
CA PHE A 75 -18.63 2.30 -12.49
C PHE A 75 -19.03 0.84 -12.27
N LEU A 76 -19.67 0.52 -11.14
CA LEU A 76 -20.14 -0.83 -10.81
C LEU A 76 -21.65 -0.94 -10.99
N PRO A 77 -22.16 -2.12 -11.37
CA PRO A 77 -23.59 -2.37 -11.37
C PRO A 77 -24.13 -2.44 -9.94
N ASP A 78 -25.41 -2.09 -9.75
CA ASP A 78 -26.09 -2.06 -8.44
C ASP A 78 -26.05 -3.40 -7.70
N SER A 79 -25.90 -4.52 -8.43
CA SER A 79 -25.72 -5.85 -7.85
C SER A 79 -24.54 -5.93 -6.90
N TYR A 80 -23.50 -5.08 -7.05
CA TYR A 80 -22.34 -5.07 -6.17
C TYR A 80 -22.64 -4.59 -4.74
N SER A 81 -23.86 -4.12 -4.47
CA SER A 81 -24.33 -3.84 -3.12
C SER A 81 -24.23 -5.07 -2.20
N GLU A 82 -24.39 -6.29 -2.73
CA GLU A 82 -24.23 -7.53 -1.97
C GLU A 82 -22.78 -7.81 -1.54
N HIS A 83 -21.81 -7.10 -2.12
CA HIS A 83 -20.39 -7.26 -1.86
C HIS A 83 -19.82 -6.19 -0.92
N ILE A 84 -20.62 -5.22 -0.49
CA ILE A 84 -20.18 -4.20 0.49
C ILE A 84 -19.72 -4.89 1.78
N GLY A 85 -18.58 -4.46 2.31
CA GLY A 85 -17.95 -5.02 3.50
C GLY A 85 -17.11 -6.28 3.25
N LYS A 86 -17.23 -6.92 2.08
CA LYS A 86 -16.36 -8.06 1.72
C LYS A 86 -14.96 -7.54 1.32
N PRO A 87 -13.89 -8.27 1.65
CA PRO A 87 -12.54 -7.97 1.16
C PRO A 87 -12.48 -7.95 -0.37
N LEU A 88 -11.77 -7.00 -0.96
CA LEU A 88 -11.71 -6.84 -2.43
C LEU A 88 -11.28 -8.12 -3.15
N PHE A 89 -10.30 -8.86 -2.61
CA PHE A 89 -9.84 -10.11 -3.23
C PHE A 89 -10.90 -11.23 -3.27
N LYS A 90 -11.99 -11.12 -2.48
CA LYS A 90 -13.11 -12.09 -2.46
C LYS A 90 -14.29 -11.66 -3.34
N ILE A 91 -14.20 -10.51 -4.00
CA ILE A 91 -15.28 -9.97 -4.84
C ILE A 91 -15.01 -10.40 -6.29
N PRO A 92 -16.02 -10.84 -7.05
CA PRO A 92 -15.84 -11.17 -8.46
C PRO A 92 -15.33 -9.97 -9.26
N CYS A 93 -14.56 -10.24 -10.31
CA CYS A 93 -14.11 -9.21 -11.24
C CYS A 93 -15.33 -8.59 -11.97
N PRO A 94 -15.41 -7.24 -12.08
CA PRO A 94 -16.51 -6.57 -12.77
C PRO A 94 -16.56 -6.84 -14.28
N CYS A 95 -15.42 -7.12 -14.93
CA CYS A 95 -15.40 -7.50 -16.35
C CYS A 95 -15.45 -9.02 -16.60
N GLY A 96 -15.32 -9.84 -15.56
CA GLY A 96 -15.32 -11.31 -15.66
C GLY A 96 -14.03 -11.95 -16.20
N GLU A 97 -12.97 -11.18 -16.46
CA GLU A 97 -11.73 -11.67 -17.09
C GLU A 97 -10.55 -11.81 -16.12
N HIS A 98 -10.65 -11.25 -14.92
CA HIS A 98 -9.60 -11.30 -13.90
C HIS A 98 -10.01 -12.21 -12.74
N GLU A 99 -9.03 -12.66 -11.94
CA GLU A 99 -9.26 -13.56 -10.82
C GLU A 99 -10.30 -13.03 -9.82
N ASN A 100 -10.20 -11.73 -9.49
CA ASN A 100 -11.11 -11.06 -8.57
C ASN A 100 -11.09 -9.53 -8.82
N TYR A 101 -11.90 -8.81 -8.07
CA TYR A 101 -12.01 -7.35 -8.13
C TYR A 101 -10.67 -6.65 -7.87
N ALA A 102 -9.88 -7.10 -6.89
CA ALA A 102 -8.62 -6.47 -6.55
C ALA A 102 -7.61 -6.60 -7.70
N GLU A 103 -7.47 -7.80 -8.29
CA GLU A 103 -6.57 -8.01 -9.43
C GLU A 103 -7.00 -7.24 -10.68
N HIS A 104 -8.30 -7.05 -10.90
CA HIS A 104 -8.81 -6.24 -12.02
C HIS A 104 -8.25 -4.82 -12.05
N PHE A 105 -8.23 -4.15 -10.88
CA PHE A 105 -7.73 -2.78 -10.79
C PHE A 105 -6.21 -2.72 -10.55
N LEU A 106 -5.61 -3.78 -9.99
CA LEU A 106 -4.19 -3.82 -9.69
C LEU A 106 -3.34 -4.13 -10.94
N GLN A 107 -3.76 -5.05 -11.81
CA GLN A 107 -2.95 -5.51 -12.95
C GLN A 107 -2.52 -4.38 -13.91
N PRO A 108 -3.40 -3.47 -14.37
CA PRO A 108 -2.99 -2.36 -15.23
C PRO A 108 -1.94 -1.47 -14.57
N PHE A 109 -2.03 -1.29 -13.25
CA PHE A 109 -1.04 -0.52 -12.50
C PHE A 109 0.32 -1.22 -12.43
N LEU A 110 0.34 -2.54 -12.19
CA LEU A 110 1.59 -3.32 -12.20
C LEU A 110 2.28 -3.27 -13.57
N GLN A 111 1.51 -3.34 -14.66
CA GLN A 111 2.04 -3.18 -16.03
C GLN A 111 2.64 -1.78 -16.24
N ALA A 112 2.01 -0.75 -15.68
CA ALA A 112 2.56 0.61 -15.74
C ALA A 112 3.87 0.75 -14.95
N LEU A 113 3.99 0.09 -13.78
CA LEU A 113 5.24 0.07 -13.02
C LEU A 113 6.36 -0.63 -13.80
N GLU A 114 6.06 -1.75 -14.45
CA GLU A 114 6.99 -2.47 -15.31
C GLU A 114 7.47 -1.59 -16.49
N ALA A 115 6.54 -0.91 -17.17
CA ALA A 115 6.86 0.00 -18.27
C ALA A 115 7.72 1.21 -17.85
N LEU A 116 7.64 1.62 -16.58
CA LEU A 116 8.45 2.69 -15.99
C LEU A 116 9.75 2.16 -15.35
N GLU A 117 10.02 0.86 -15.45
CA GLU A 117 11.15 0.18 -14.84
C GLU A 117 11.24 0.38 -13.31
N ILE A 118 10.09 0.52 -12.66
CA ILE A 118 9.98 0.63 -11.20
C ILE A 118 9.91 -0.78 -10.62
N ASN A 119 11.06 -1.26 -10.15
CA ASN A 119 11.25 -2.63 -9.68
C ASN A 119 10.93 -2.78 -8.17
N ALA A 120 9.66 -2.56 -7.79
CA ALA A 120 9.18 -2.77 -6.43
C ALA A 120 8.80 -4.24 -6.18
N GLU A 121 9.11 -4.76 -4.99
CA GLU A 121 8.56 -6.05 -4.53
C GLU A 121 7.07 -5.84 -4.17
N ILE A 122 6.19 -6.56 -4.86
CA ILE A 122 4.74 -6.44 -4.70
C ILE A 122 4.27 -7.35 -3.56
N LEU A 123 3.69 -6.75 -2.53
CA LEU A 123 3.06 -7.44 -1.40
C LEU A 123 1.55 -7.24 -1.49
N ARG A 124 0.80 -8.34 -1.63
CA ARG A 124 -0.66 -8.31 -1.56
C ARG A 124 -1.10 -8.57 -0.13
N ALA A 125 -1.89 -7.66 0.43
CA ALA A 125 -2.30 -7.74 1.83
C ALA A 125 -3.01 -9.08 2.12
N ASP A 126 -3.93 -9.52 1.27
CA ASP A 126 -4.64 -10.79 1.45
C ASP A 126 -3.72 -12.00 1.58
N GLN A 127 -2.67 -12.08 0.77
CA GLN A 127 -1.67 -13.13 0.87
C GLN A 127 -0.88 -13.04 2.18
N VAL A 128 -0.43 -11.85 2.56
CA VAL A 128 0.32 -11.64 3.80
C VAL A 128 -0.51 -11.97 5.05
N TYR A 129 -1.82 -11.64 5.04
CA TYR A 129 -2.77 -12.01 6.08
C TYR A 129 -3.00 -13.53 6.12
N ASN A 130 -3.29 -14.16 4.97
CA ASN A 130 -3.60 -15.58 4.87
C ASN A 130 -2.39 -16.48 5.19
N ASP A 131 -1.17 -16.03 4.86
CA ASP A 131 0.09 -16.70 5.21
C ASP A 131 0.41 -16.61 6.71
N GLY A 132 -0.37 -15.84 7.48
CA GLY A 132 -0.15 -15.65 8.91
C GLY A 132 1.05 -14.75 9.25
N LYS A 133 1.64 -14.05 8.28
CA LYS A 133 2.81 -13.18 8.49
C LYS A 133 2.52 -12.03 9.46
N TYR A 134 1.26 -11.59 9.56
CA TYR A 134 0.83 -10.58 10.51
C TYR A 134 0.32 -11.12 11.85
N THR A 135 0.31 -12.44 12.09
CA THR A 135 -0.27 -13.04 13.30
C THR A 135 0.28 -12.41 14.59
N GLN A 136 1.61 -12.31 14.71
CA GLN A 136 2.22 -11.74 15.91
C GLN A 136 1.89 -10.25 16.07
N ALA A 137 1.87 -9.49 14.96
CA ALA A 137 1.50 -8.08 15.00
C ALA A 137 0.04 -7.88 15.42
N ILE A 138 -0.86 -8.75 14.97
CA ILE A 138 -2.28 -8.75 15.36
C ILE A 138 -2.40 -9.04 16.87
N ILE A 139 -1.73 -10.07 17.38
CA ILE A 139 -1.71 -10.39 18.82
C ILE A 139 -1.23 -9.18 19.63
N ASN A 140 -0.09 -8.61 19.25
CA ASN A 140 0.47 -7.45 19.92
C ASN A 140 -0.50 -6.24 19.89
N THR A 141 -1.21 -6.04 18.77
CA THR A 141 -2.21 -4.97 18.64
C THR A 141 -3.36 -5.16 19.63
N LEU A 142 -3.85 -6.39 19.79
CA LEU A 142 -4.91 -6.73 20.74
C LEU A 142 -4.44 -6.57 22.19
N GLU A 143 -3.23 -7.01 22.51
CA GLU A 143 -2.63 -6.85 23.84
C GLU A 143 -2.42 -5.36 24.20
N GLN A 144 -2.13 -4.52 23.21
CA GLN A 144 -1.88 -3.08 23.38
C GLN A 144 -3.12 -2.20 23.09
N GLN A 145 -4.32 -2.77 23.04
CA GLN A 145 -5.54 -2.05 22.65
C GLN A 145 -5.77 -0.73 23.43
N HIS A 146 -5.49 -0.72 24.74
CA HIS A 146 -5.68 0.48 25.58
C HIS A 146 -4.67 1.58 25.22
N THR A 147 -3.41 1.20 25.02
CA THR A 147 -2.35 2.12 24.61
C THR A 147 -2.69 2.73 23.24
N ILE A 148 -3.13 1.89 22.31
CA ILE A 148 -3.53 2.32 20.96
C ILE A 148 -4.71 3.30 21.05
N ALA A 149 -5.75 2.96 21.82
CA ALA A 149 -6.90 3.83 22.03
C ALA A 149 -6.47 5.21 22.58
N GLN A 150 -5.64 5.25 23.61
CA GLN A 150 -5.13 6.50 24.18
C GLN A 150 -4.35 7.36 23.16
N ILE A 151 -3.51 6.74 22.33
CA ILE A 151 -2.77 7.43 21.27
C ILE A 151 -3.75 8.02 20.25
N LEU A 152 -4.72 7.23 19.81
CA LEU A 152 -5.74 7.67 18.86
C LEU A 152 -6.57 8.82 19.43
N GLU A 153 -7.06 8.71 20.66
CA GLU A 153 -7.84 9.78 21.32
C GLU A 153 -7.07 11.09 21.43
N LYS A 154 -5.80 11.00 21.85
CA LYS A 154 -4.91 12.16 21.98
C LYS A 154 -4.68 12.84 20.63
N THR A 155 -4.55 12.06 19.56
CA THR A 155 -4.23 12.55 18.22
C THR A 155 -5.45 13.07 17.48
N SER A 156 -6.59 12.37 17.58
CA SER A 156 -7.83 12.74 16.89
C SER A 156 -8.69 13.70 17.69
N HIS A 157 -8.36 13.95 18.96
CA HIS A 157 -9.16 14.74 19.91
C HIS A 157 -10.61 14.24 20.05
N ARG A 158 -10.84 12.93 19.90
CA ARG A 158 -12.15 12.28 20.03
C ARG A 158 -12.03 11.15 21.03
N LYS A 159 -13.03 10.97 21.89
CA LYS A 159 -13.11 9.78 22.72
C LYS A 159 -13.47 8.58 21.86
N LEU A 160 -12.72 7.50 22.01
CA LEU A 160 -13.04 6.22 21.41
C LEU A 160 -13.93 5.43 22.38
N PRO A 161 -14.91 4.66 21.87
CA PRO A 161 -15.74 3.80 22.70
C PRO A 161 -14.96 2.66 23.36
#